data_AF-A0A7Z9S5G6-F1
#
_entry.id   AF-A0A7Z9S5G6-F1
#
_cell.length_a   1.000
_cell.length_b   1.000
_cell.length_c   1.000
_cell.angle_alpha   90.00
_cell.angle_beta   90.00
_cell.angle_gamma   90.00
#
_symmetry.space_group_name_H-M   'P 1'
#
loop_
_entity.id
_entity.type
_entity.pdbx_description
1 polymer ?
#
loop_
_entity_poly.entity_id
_entity_poly.type
_entity_poly.pdbx_seq_one_letter_code
_entity_poly.pdbx_strand_id
1 'polypeptide(L)'
;MALDFPDKIKKLAVLDIVPTIEHFERTNMDFALGYYHWFWFAQPHPKPESIINAAPEVWFRAHTSREPKGGDFFHPQALTDYLAAVNNPEMIRGMCEDYRAAATIDLDHDRISRAAGEKIRCPLLVLWGDKGKIGEWYPPLDIWGQYATAEVSGGAVNSGHYLAEEAPGEVLEKFFAFFK
;
A
#
# COMPACT_ATOMS: atom_id res chain seq x y z
N MET A 1 12.98 2.33 5.93
CA MET A 1 13.20 1.29 6.98
C MET A 1 14.21 0.22 6.58
N ALA A 2 13.89 -0.71 5.66
CA ALA A 2 14.77 -1.86 5.36
C ALA A 2 16.04 -1.49 4.58
N LEU A 3 16.02 -0.36 3.85
CA LEU A 3 17.20 0.22 3.22
C LEU A 3 18.06 0.99 4.24
N ASP A 4 17.44 1.82 5.08
CA ASP A 4 18.16 2.66 6.05
C ASP A 4 18.78 1.87 7.21
N PHE A 5 18.13 0.78 7.63
CA PHE A 5 18.54 -0.05 8.75
C PHE A 5 18.61 -1.54 8.38
N PRO A 6 19.46 -1.90 7.39
CA PRO A 6 19.43 -3.24 6.79
C PRO A 6 19.83 -4.33 7.79
N ASP A 7 20.67 -4.00 8.78
CA ASP A 7 21.12 -4.95 9.80
C ASP A 7 20.09 -5.18 10.92
N LYS A 8 19.00 -4.39 10.95
CA LYS A 8 17.93 -4.52 11.95
C LYS A 8 16.76 -5.36 11.46
N ILE A 9 16.57 -5.47 10.15
CA ILE A 9 15.43 -6.17 9.55
C ILE A 9 15.85 -7.59 9.17
N LYS A 10 15.27 -8.59 9.83
CA LYS A 10 15.62 -10.01 9.60
C LYS A 10 14.88 -10.63 8.43
N LYS A 11 13.60 -10.29 8.26
CA LYS A 11 12.68 -10.74 7.21
C LYS A 11 11.65 -9.62 7.02
N LEU A 12 11.18 -9.40 5.80
CA LEU A 12 10.17 -8.40 5.47
C LEU A 12 9.00 -9.05 4.72
N ALA A 13 7.76 -8.69 5.06
CA ALA A 13 6.60 -9.00 4.25
C ALA A 13 5.93 -7.69 3.80
N VAL A 14 5.58 -7.59 2.52
CA VAL A 14 4.85 -6.47 1.92
C VAL A 14 3.56 -6.99 1.29
N LEU A 15 2.45 -6.31 1.55
CA LEU A 15 1.10 -6.76 1.20
C LEU A 15 0.45 -5.72 0.29
N ASP A 16 0.05 -6.16 -0.90
CA ASP A 16 -0.65 -5.41 -1.94
C ASP A 16 0.00 -4.08 -2.35
N ILE A 17 1.33 -4.09 -2.44
CA ILE A 17 2.12 -2.93 -2.85
C ILE A 17 3.28 -3.30 -3.76
N VAL A 18 3.71 -2.34 -4.57
CA VAL A 18 5.01 -2.27 -5.23
C VAL A 18 5.76 -1.03 -4.70
N PRO A 19 7.08 -0.88 -4.90
CA PRO A 19 7.80 0.33 -4.52
C PRO A 19 7.12 1.59 -5.09
N THR A 20 6.98 2.64 -4.28
CA THR A 20 6.24 3.87 -4.61
C THR A 20 6.68 4.46 -5.95
N ILE A 21 7.99 4.54 -6.19
CA ILE A 21 8.56 5.04 -7.44
C ILE A 21 8.10 4.28 -8.70
N GLU A 22 7.76 2.98 -8.59
CA GLU A 22 7.28 2.17 -9.72
C GLU A 22 5.87 2.57 -10.16
N HIS A 23 5.02 2.99 -9.22
CA HIS A 23 3.70 3.55 -9.55
C HIS A 23 3.84 4.87 -10.33
N PHE A 24 4.67 5.79 -9.83
CA PHE A 24 4.82 7.11 -10.46
C PHE A 24 5.55 7.05 -11.80
N GLU A 25 6.64 6.31 -11.94
CA GLU A 25 7.40 6.23 -13.19
C GLU A 25 6.67 5.45 -14.30
N ARG A 26 5.70 4.59 -13.94
CA ARG A 26 4.88 3.81 -14.88
C ARG A 26 3.46 4.35 -15.03
N THR A 27 3.19 5.54 -14.51
CA THR A 27 1.83 6.12 -14.50
C THR A 27 1.23 6.13 -15.91
N ASN A 28 0.02 5.60 -16.02
CA ASN A 28 -0.80 5.61 -17.22
C ASN A 28 -2.27 5.90 -16.84
N MET A 29 -3.17 5.84 -17.82
CA MET A 29 -4.61 6.09 -17.59
C MET A 29 -5.23 5.10 -16.60
N ASP A 30 -4.87 3.81 -16.70
CA ASP A 30 -5.43 2.77 -15.84
C ASP A 30 -5.05 2.99 -14.36
N PHE A 31 -3.78 3.30 -14.10
CA PHE A 31 -3.31 3.65 -12.75
C PHE A 31 -3.95 4.95 -12.25
N ALA A 32 -3.95 6.00 -13.07
CA ALA A 32 -4.47 7.30 -12.67
C ALA A 32 -5.97 7.29 -12.35
N LEU A 33 -6.77 6.51 -13.08
CA LEU A 33 -8.20 6.36 -12.81
C LEU A 33 -8.46 5.35 -11.69
N GLY A 34 -7.75 4.21 -11.68
CA GLY A 34 -7.95 3.17 -10.67
C GLY A 34 -7.53 3.65 -9.28
N TYR A 35 -6.39 4.31 -9.18
CA TYR A 35 -5.77 4.77 -7.93
C TYR A 35 -5.72 6.31 -7.87
N TYR A 36 -6.78 6.99 -8.33
CA TYR A 36 -6.88 8.45 -8.40
C TYR A 36 -6.51 9.19 -7.09
N HIS A 37 -6.71 8.53 -5.95
CA HIS A 37 -6.36 9.03 -4.63
C HIS A 37 -4.87 9.36 -4.49
N TRP A 38 -3.97 8.68 -5.23
CA TRP A 38 -2.53 8.99 -5.28
C TRP A 38 -2.25 10.41 -5.77
N PHE A 39 -3.06 10.90 -6.72
CA PHE A 39 -2.94 12.25 -7.28
C PHE A 39 -3.78 13.28 -6.53
N TRP A 40 -4.93 12.85 -6.00
CA TRP A 40 -5.85 13.73 -5.28
C TRP A 40 -5.34 14.10 -3.89
N PHE A 41 -4.83 13.14 -3.11
CA PHE A 41 -4.36 13.41 -1.74
C PHE A 41 -3.06 14.22 -1.74
N ALA A 42 -2.25 14.07 -2.78
CA ALA A 42 -1.05 14.86 -3.00
C ALA A 42 -1.33 16.32 -3.44
N GLN A 43 -2.59 16.72 -3.69
CA GLN A 43 -2.90 18.12 -4.01
C GLN A 43 -2.59 19.06 -2.84
N PRO A 44 -2.29 20.35 -3.08
CA PRO A 44 -1.92 21.29 -2.03
C PRO A 44 -2.96 21.41 -0.91
N HIS A 45 -2.49 21.51 0.33
CA HIS A 45 -3.33 21.76 1.51
C HIS A 45 -4.12 23.07 1.37
N PRO A 46 -5.38 23.15 1.82
CA PRO A 46 -6.20 22.09 2.42
C PRO A 46 -7.19 21.44 1.43
N LYS A 47 -6.87 21.34 0.13
CA LYS A 47 -7.84 20.92 -0.90
C LYS A 47 -8.45 19.53 -0.64
N PRO A 48 -7.68 18.42 -0.55
CA PRO A 48 -8.25 17.12 -0.29
C PRO A 48 -8.88 17.04 1.10
N GLU A 49 -8.24 17.65 2.11
CA GLU A 49 -8.72 17.65 3.49
C GLU A 49 -10.11 18.28 3.61
N SER A 50 -10.34 19.42 2.97
CA SER A 50 -11.63 20.14 3.07
C SER A 50 -12.79 19.31 2.53
N ILE A 51 -12.56 18.56 1.44
CA ILE A 51 -13.57 17.72 0.81
C ILE A 51 -13.84 16.46 1.62
N ILE A 52 -12.79 15.78 2.12
CA ILE A 52 -12.95 14.58 2.93
C ILE A 52 -13.66 14.92 4.25
N ASN A 53 -13.28 16.01 4.92
CA ASN A 53 -13.89 16.44 6.17
C ASN A 53 -15.38 16.82 6.03
N ALA A 54 -15.87 17.11 4.81
CA ALA A 54 -17.29 17.38 4.60
C ALA A 54 -18.17 16.12 4.75
N ALA A 55 -17.62 14.93 4.48
CA ALA A 55 -18.34 13.66 4.59
C ALA A 55 -17.35 12.48 4.79
N PRO A 56 -16.66 12.39 5.95
CA PRO A 56 -15.54 11.46 6.16
C PRO A 56 -15.96 10.00 6.04
N GLU A 57 -17.10 9.61 6.60
CA GLU A 57 -17.56 8.21 6.52
C GLU A 57 -18.00 7.80 5.11
N VAL A 58 -18.62 8.73 4.37
CA VAL A 58 -19.01 8.50 2.96
C VAL A 58 -17.76 8.30 2.12
N TRP A 59 -16.77 9.17 2.30
CA TRP A 59 -15.48 9.03 1.66
C TRP A 59 -14.80 7.71 2.04
N PHE A 60 -14.75 7.34 3.32
CA PHE A 60 -14.12 6.10 3.78
C PHE A 60 -14.73 4.87 3.10
N ARG A 61 -16.08 4.77 3.07
CA ARG A 61 -16.77 3.65 2.42
C ARG A 61 -16.48 3.58 0.92
N ALA A 62 -16.46 4.73 0.24
CA ALA A 62 -16.10 4.80 -1.17
C ALA A 62 -14.63 4.41 -1.42
N HIS A 63 -13.72 4.88 -0.58
CA HIS A 63 -12.28 4.65 -0.71
C HIS A 63 -11.87 3.19 -0.46
N THR A 64 -12.60 2.50 0.42
CA THR A 64 -12.33 1.11 0.82
C THR A 64 -13.04 0.07 -0.04
N SER A 65 -13.93 0.51 -0.93
CA SER A 65 -14.69 -0.33 -1.86
C SER A 65 -14.12 -0.25 -3.29
N ARG A 66 -12.82 -0.56 -3.44
CA ARG A 66 -12.07 -0.44 -4.71
C ARG A 66 -12.40 -1.53 -5.73
N GLU A 67 -12.93 -2.65 -5.26
CA GLU A 67 -13.40 -3.79 -6.04
C GLU A 67 -14.76 -4.26 -5.50
N PRO A 68 -15.58 -4.94 -6.31
CA PRO A 68 -16.86 -5.48 -5.85
C PRO A 68 -16.66 -6.48 -4.72
N LYS A 69 -17.09 -6.12 -3.50
CA LYS A 69 -17.11 -7.01 -2.34
C LYS A 69 -18.25 -6.65 -1.38
N GLY A 70 -18.57 -7.58 -0.48
CA GLY A 70 -19.59 -7.38 0.56
C GLY A 70 -19.23 -6.20 1.46
N GLY A 71 -20.23 -5.49 1.99
CA GLY A 71 -20.01 -4.32 2.86
C GLY A 71 -19.53 -4.67 4.27
N ASP A 72 -19.30 -5.95 4.56
CA ASP A 72 -19.06 -6.55 5.87
C ASP A 72 -17.67 -7.21 5.99
N PHE A 73 -16.75 -6.97 5.05
CA PHE A 73 -15.39 -7.50 5.12
C PHE A 73 -14.56 -6.91 6.27
N PHE A 74 -14.90 -5.71 6.72
CA PHE A 74 -14.39 -5.16 7.97
C PHE A 74 -15.18 -5.73 9.15
N HIS A 75 -14.48 -6.30 10.13
CA HIS A 75 -15.12 -6.66 11.40
C HIS A 75 -15.74 -5.41 12.05
N PRO A 76 -16.95 -5.48 12.65
CA PRO A 76 -17.65 -4.28 13.16
C PRO A 76 -16.85 -3.45 14.17
N GLN A 77 -16.03 -4.10 15.01
CA GLN A 77 -15.16 -3.39 15.96
C GLN A 77 -14.02 -2.65 15.24
N ALA A 78 -13.38 -3.30 14.25
CA ALA A 78 -12.33 -2.66 13.45
C ALA A 78 -12.90 -1.47 12.65
N LEU A 79 -14.08 -1.64 12.05
CA LEU A 79 -14.78 -0.55 11.36
C LEU A 79 -15.05 0.64 12.29
N THR A 80 -15.41 0.38 13.55
CA THR A 80 -15.63 1.45 14.54
C THR A 80 -14.36 2.26 14.77
N ASP A 81 -13.21 1.58 14.91
CA ASP A 81 -11.92 2.25 15.10
C ASP A 81 -11.51 3.06 13.86
N TYR A 82 -11.71 2.52 12.65
CA TYR A 82 -11.42 3.24 11.41
C TYR A 82 -12.30 4.47 11.24
N LEU A 83 -13.61 4.36 11.53
CA LEU A 83 -14.53 5.49 11.46
C LEU A 83 -14.19 6.56 12.51
N ALA A 84 -13.76 6.17 13.72
CA ALA A 84 -13.28 7.12 14.72
C ALA A 84 -12.03 7.88 14.24
N ALA A 85 -11.10 7.19 13.58
CA ALA A 85 -9.89 7.80 13.02
C ALA A 85 -10.21 8.80 11.90
N VAL A 86 -11.04 8.43 10.91
CA VAL A 86 -11.35 9.32 9.78
C VAL A 86 -12.28 10.49 10.16
N ASN A 87 -12.99 10.41 11.28
CA ASN A 87 -13.72 11.54 11.85
C ASN A 87 -12.81 12.55 12.57
N ASN A 88 -11.51 12.28 12.71
CA ASN A 88 -10.53 13.22 13.23
C ASN A 88 -9.85 13.99 12.08
N PRO A 89 -10.04 15.32 11.95
CA PRO A 89 -9.42 16.12 10.89
C PRO A 89 -7.89 16.05 10.86
N GLU A 90 -7.26 15.83 12.01
CA GLU A 90 -5.81 15.68 12.12
C GLU A 90 -5.31 14.38 11.50
N MET A 91 -6.10 13.31 11.57
CA MET A 91 -5.80 12.06 10.87
C MET A 91 -5.92 12.26 9.35
N ILE A 92 -6.97 12.94 8.88
CA ILE A 92 -7.14 13.25 7.45
C ILE A 92 -5.97 14.10 6.94
N ARG A 93 -5.52 15.09 7.71
CA ARG A 93 -4.33 15.89 7.38
C ARG A 93 -3.09 15.00 7.30
N GLY A 94 -2.86 14.14 8.29
CA GLY A 94 -1.74 13.20 8.31
C GLY A 94 -1.75 12.27 7.08
N MET A 95 -2.92 11.73 6.71
CA MET A 95 -3.08 10.94 5.50
C MET A 95 -2.75 11.74 4.24
N CYS A 96 -3.17 13.00 4.13
CA CYS A 96 -2.83 13.79 2.95
C CYS A 96 -1.34 14.11 2.88
N GLU A 97 -0.70 14.42 4.00
CA GLU A 97 0.76 14.65 4.07
C GLU A 97 1.57 13.40 3.70
N ASP A 98 1.10 12.20 4.07
CA ASP A 98 1.70 10.92 3.65
C ASP A 98 1.74 10.81 2.11
N TYR A 99 0.62 11.06 1.43
CA TYR A 99 0.58 11.05 -0.04
C TYR A 99 1.39 12.18 -0.68
N ARG A 100 1.48 13.35 -0.03
CA ARG A 100 2.35 14.44 -0.51
C ARG A 100 3.81 14.04 -0.43
N ALA A 101 4.24 13.41 0.67
CA ALA A 101 5.59 12.89 0.82
C ALA A 101 5.89 11.81 -0.23
N ALA A 102 4.97 10.86 -0.43
CA ALA A 102 5.06 9.79 -1.42
C ALA A 102 5.20 10.34 -2.87
N ALA A 103 4.57 11.47 -3.17
CA ALA A 103 4.64 12.12 -4.48
C ALA A 103 5.81 13.12 -4.62
N THR A 104 6.60 13.33 -3.57
CA THR A 104 7.70 14.30 -3.54
C THR A 104 8.97 13.70 -2.92
N ILE A 105 9.22 13.95 -1.64
CA ILE A 105 10.49 13.65 -0.97
C ILE A 105 10.82 12.16 -0.95
N ASP A 106 9.81 11.28 -0.89
CA ASP A 106 10.06 9.84 -0.92
C ASP A 106 10.57 9.38 -2.28
N LEU A 107 10.15 10.03 -3.38
CA LEU A 107 10.71 9.76 -4.70
C LEU A 107 12.16 10.22 -4.81
N ASP A 108 12.53 11.30 -4.14
CA ASP A 108 13.92 11.75 -4.10
C ASP A 108 14.78 10.74 -3.33
N HIS A 109 14.30 10.25 -2.18
CA HIS A 109 14.97 9.19 -1.43
C HIS A 109 15.08 7.89 -2.24
N ASP A 110 14.00 7.43 -2.88
CA ASP A 110 13.99 6.23 -3.71
C ASP A 110 14.99 6.35 -4.88
N ARG A 111 15.05 7.51 -5.55
CA ARG A 111 16.01 7.76 -6.62
C ARG A 111 17.45 7.73 -6.13
N ILE A 112 17.73 8.31 -4.97
CA ILE A 112 19.07 8.30 -4.36
C ILE A 112 19.50 6.87 -4.05
N SER A 113 18.67 6.10 -3.33
CA SER A 113 18.97 4.70 -3.01
C SER A 113 19.12 3.83 -4.26
N ARG A 114 18.24 4.00 -5.26
CA ARG A 114 18.34 3.27 -6.53
C ARG A 114 19.63 3.61 -7.28
N ALA A 115 20.02 4.88 -7.35
CA ALA A 115 21.27 5.30 -8.00
C ALA A 115 22.53 4.81 -7.27
N ALA A 116 22.46 4.70 -5.94
CA ALA A 116 23.51 4.10 -5.11
C ALA A 116 23.55 2.56 -5.18
N GLY A 117 22.56 1.92 -5.83
CA GLY A 117 22.44 0.47 -5.91
C GLY A 117 22.07 -0.17 -4.57
N GLU A 118 21.47 0.59 -3.65
CA GLU A 118 20.99 0.10 -2.37
C GLU A 118 19.81 -0.84 -2.58
N LYS A 119 19.80 -1.95 -1.84
CA LYS A 119 18.82 -3.02 -1.97
C LYS A 119 18.51 -3.63 -0.61
N ILE A 120 17.29 -4.13 -0.48
CA ILE A 120 16.79 -4.87 0.67
C ILE A 120 17.63 -6.15 0.84
N ARG A 121 18.30 -6.28 1.98
CA ARG A 121 19.25 -7.37 2.25
C ARG A 121 18.62 -8.60 2.90
N CYS A 122 17.44 -8.46 3.50
CA CYS A 122 16.72 -9.55 4.14
C CYS A 122 15.80 -10.28 3.15
N PRO A 123 15.44 -11.55 3.42
CA PRO A 123 14.39 -12.23 2.66
C PRO A 123 13.10 -11.40 2.64
N LEU A 124 12.41 -11.46 1.50
CA LEU A 124 11.20 -10.69 1.24
C LEU A 124 10.04 -11.60 0.82
N LEU A 125 8.90 -11.46 1.49
CA LEU A 125 7.62 -12.04 1.11
C LEU A 125 6.74 -10.96 0.48
N VAL A 126 6.25 -11.18 -0.74
CA VAL A 126 5.37 -10.26 -1.48
C VAL A 126 4.03 -10.93 -1.71
N LEU A 127 2.98 -10.42 -1.06
CA LEU A 127 1.60 -10.91 -1.26
C LEU A 127 0.76 -9.82 -1.93
N TRP A 128 -0.19 -10.18 -2.77
CA TRP A 128 -1.14 -9.24 -3.37
C TRP A 128 -2.51 -9.92 -3.58
N GLY A 129 -3.58 -9.13 -3.66
CA GLY A 129 -4.91 -9.65 -3.93
C GLY A 129 -5.10 -10.04 -5.39
N ASP A 130 -5.61 -11.23 -5.68
CA ASP A 130 -5.91 -11.68 -7.05
C ASP A 130 -7.13 -10.98 -7.68
N LYS A 131 -7.98 -10.36 -6.86
CA LYS A 131 -9.11 -9.50 -7.30
C LYS A 131 -8.72 -8.03 -7.38
N GLY A 132 -7.52 -7.69 -6.91
CA GLY A 132 -6.98 -6.34 -6.88
C GLY A 132 -6.27 -5.94 -8.18
N LYS A 133 -5.84 -4.68 -8.23
CA LYS A 133 -5.19 -4.11 -9.42
C LYS A 133 -3.68 -4.35 -9.50
N ILE A 134 -3.01 -4.65 -8.39
CA ILE A 134 -1.55 -4.81 -8.36
C ILE A 134 -1.07 -5.93 -9.30
N GLY A 135 -1.66 -7.12 -9.22
CA GLY A 135 -1.31 -8.23 -10.09
C GLY A 135 -1.79 -8.08 -11.55
N GLU A 136 -2.74 -7.18 -11.81
CA GLU A 136 -3.20 -6.83 -13.16
C GLU A 136 -2.21 -5.86 -13.84
N TRP A 137 -1.72 -4.87 -13.10
CA TRP A 137 -0.87 -3.81 -13.63
C TRP A 137 0.62 -4.17 -13.67
N TYR A 138 1.06 -5.03 -12.74
CA TYR A 138 2.48 -5.28 -12.52
C TYR A 138 2.77 -6.76 -12.32
N PRO A 139 3.98 -7.22 -12.67
CA PRO A 139 4.53 -8.48 -12.19
C PRO A 139 5.24 -8.26 -10.83
N PRO A 140 4.59 -8.46 -9.67
CA PRO A 140 5.10 -7.89 -8.40
C PRO A 140 6.41 -8.53 -7.96
N LEU A 141 6.59 -9.84 -8.15
CA LEU A 141 7.82 -10.55 -7.81
C LEU A 141 9.01 -10.08 -8.66
N ASP A 142 8.80 -9.84 -9.96
CA ASP A 142 9.85 -9.35 -10.86
C ASP A 142 10.25 -7.91 -10.52
N ILE A 143 9.29 -7.08 -10.12
CA ILE A 143 9.58 -5.73 -9.63
C ILE A 143 10.38 -5.81 -8.35
N TRP A 144 9.86 -6.46 -7.29
CA TRP A 144 10.54 -6.55 -6.01
C TRP A 144 11.91 -7.24 -6.08
N GLY A 145 12.09 -8.18 -6.99
CA GLY A 145 13.39 -8.81 -7.28
C GLY A 145 14.47 -7.81 -7.73
N GLN A 146 14.10 -6.66 -8.29
CA GLN A 146 15.05 -5.60 -8.64
C GLN A 146 15.54 -4.84 -7.40
N TYR A 147 14.76 -4.80 -6.32
CA TYR A 147 15.02 -4.03 -5.10
C TYR A 147 15.60 -4.85 -3.95
N ALA A 148 15.78 -6.16 -4.12
CA ALA A 148 16.32 -7.04 -3.08
C ALA A 148 17.59 -7.77 -3.56
N THR A 149 18.47 -8.09 -2.62
CA THR A 149 19.61 -9.00 -2.86
C THR A 149 19.35 -10.40 -2.33
N ALA A 150 18.46 -10.54 -1.35
CA ALA A 150 18.05 -11.83 -0.82
C ALA A 150 16.86 -12.40 -1.60
N GLU A 151 16.43 -13.60 -1.23
CA GLU A 151 15.29 -14.27 -1.85
C GLU A 151 14.01 -13.43 -1.75
N VAL A 152 13.36 -13.25 -2.89
CA VAL A 152 12.01 -12.70 -3.01
C VAL A 152 11.07 -13.84 -3.36
N SER A 153 10.08 -14.07 -2.50
CA SER A 153 9.07 -15.10 -2.67
C SER A 153 7.68 -14.51 -2.44
N GLY A 154 6.65 -15.24 -2.82
CA GLY A 154 5.27 -14.78 -2.60
C GLY A 154 4.32 -15.20 -3.70
N GLY A 155 3.20 -14.49 -3.79
CA GLY A 155 2.14 -14.83 -4.72
C GLY A 155 0.83 -14.10 -4.42
N ALA A 156 -0.12 -14.25 -5.33
CA ALA A 156 -1.47 -13.77 -5.13
C ALA A 156 -2.18 -14.56 -4.02
N VAL A 157 -3.10 -13.91 -3.32
CA VAL A 157 -4.06 -14.51 -2.39
C VAL A 157 -5.48 -14.14 -2.80
N ASN A 158 -6.47 -14.93 -2.39
CA ASN A 158 -7.87 -14.82 -2.84
C ASN A 158 -8.62 -13.62 -2.23
N SER A 159 -8.10 -12.41 -2.38
CA SER A 159 -8.63 -11.16 -1.82
C SER A 159 -8.60 -10.01 -2.82
N GLY A 160 -9.33 -8.93 -2.48
CA GLY A 160 -9.02 -7.59 -2.96
C GLY A 160 -7.82 -7.00 -2.22
N HIS A 161 -7.86 -5.69 -1.94
CA HIS A 161 -6.75 -4.95 -1.33
C HIS A 161 -6.50 -5.30 0.16
N TYR A 162 -7.53 -5.71 0.91
CA TYR A 162 -7.44 -5.87 2.36
C TYR A 162 -7.16 -7.32 2.74
N LEU A 163 -5.99 -7.83 2.32
CA LEU A 163 -5.61 -9.25 2.42
C LEU A 163 -5.85 -9.85 3.80
N ALA A 164 -5.45 -9.13 4.86
CA ALA A 164 -5.56 -9.60 6.24
C ALA A 164 -7.00 -9.69 6.75
N GLU A 165 -7.95 -9.02 6.08
CA GLU A 165 -9.36 -8.98 6.47
C GLU A 165 -10.19 -9.89 5.56
N GLU A 166 -9.88 -9.91 4.27
CA GLU A 166 -10.59 -10.66 3.25
C GLU A 166 -10.13 -12.12 3.15
N ALA A 167 -8.83 -12.39 3.35
CA ALA A 167 -8.23 -13.72 3.27
C ALA A 167 -7.25 -14.02 4.42
N PRO A 168 -7.64 -13.80 5.71
CA PRO A 168 -6.73 -13.95 6.86
C PRO A 168 -6.07 -15.33 6.95
N GLY A 169 -6.80 -16.39 6.59
CA GLY A 169 -6.28 -17.76 6.63
C GLY A 169 -5.10 -17.98 5.68
N GLU A 170 -5.22 -17.52 4.43
CA GLU A 170 -4.15 -17.62 3.44
C GLU A 170 -2.94 -16.75 3.82
N VAL A 171 -3.19 -15.52 4.30
CA VAL A 171 -2.12 -14.63 4.78
C VAL A 171 -1.36 -15.27 5.94
N LEU A 172 -2.07 -15.82 6.94
CA LEU A 172 -1.46 -16.51 8.07
C LEU A 172 -0.65 -17.73 7.65
N GLU A 173 -1.14 -18.53 6.70
CA GLU A 173 -0.39 -19.68 6.17
C GLU A 173 0.95 -19.22 5.57
N LYS A 174 0.93 -18.20 4.71
CA LYS A 174 2.15 -17.63 4.09
C LYS A 174 3.08 -17.04 5.14
N PHE A 175 2.55 -16.32 6.12
CA PHE A 175 3.33 -15.75 7.21
C PHE A 175 3.97 -16.84 8.07
N PHE A 176 3.25 -17.89 8.43
CA PHE A 176 3.81 -19.01 9.19
C PHE A 176 4.86 -19.78 8.39
N ALA A 177 4.71 -19.92 7.07
CA ALA A 177 5.75 -20.53 6.26
C ALA A 177 7.01 -19.65 6.20
N PHE A 178 6.84 -18.33 6.09
CA PHE A 178 7.94 -17.39 5.86
C PHE A 178 8.67 -16.95 7.13
N PHE A 179 7.95 -16.65 8.22
CA PHE A 179 8.54 -16.08 9.45
C PHE A 179 8.96 -17.12 10.49
N LYS A 180 8.61 -18.40 10.31
CA LYS A 180 9.17 -19.47 11.13
C LYS A 180 10.69 -19.53 11.06
#